data_AF-A0A4Q7IIF3-F1
#
_entry.id   AF-A0A4Q7IIF3-F1
#
_cell.length_a   1.000
_cell.length_b   1.000
_cell.length_c   1.000
_cell.angle_alpha   90.00
_cell.angle_beta   90.00
_cell.angle_gamma   90.00
#
_symmetry.space_group_name_H-M   'P 1'
#
loop_
_entity.id
_entity.type
_entity.pdbx_description
1 polymer ?
#
loop_
_entity_poly.entity_id
_entity_poly.type
_entity_poly.pdbx_seq_one_letter_code
_entity_poly.pdbx_strand_id
1 'polypeptide(L)'
;DKNVTKVNATLGWEQEYFLIDTALAAARPDLMMTGRTLLGHSSAKGQQLDDHYFGSIPTRVMSFMRDLEQECMLLGVPVKTRHNEVAPNQFELAPIFEE
;
A
#
# COMPACT_ATOMS: atom_id res chain seq x y z
N ASP A 1 18.44 35.48 -2.33
CA ASP A 1 19.09 35.62 -3.64
C ASP A 1 18.19 36.51 -4.51
N LYS A 2 18.73 37.56 -5.15
CA LYS A 2 17.94 38.55 -5.89
C LYS A 2 17.49 38.05 -7.28
N ASN A 3 17.96 36.87 -7.70
CA ASN A 3 17.64 36.28 -9.01
C ASN A 3 16.55 35.18 -8.94
N VAL A 4 16.08 34.80 -7.74
CA VAL A 4 15.03 33.78 -7.60
C VAL A 4 13.66 34.40 -7.81
N THR A 5 12.94 33.96 -8.84
CA THR A 5 11.62 34.49 -9.22
C THR A 5 10.45 33.60 -8.81
N LYS A 6 10.68 32.29 -8.64
CA LYS A 6 9.69 31.32 -8.18
C LYS A 6 10.37 30.16 -7.44
N VAL A 7 9.67 29.59 -6.48
CA VAL A 7 9.99 28.30 -5.86
C VAL A 7 8.73 27.44 -5.95
N ASN A 8 8.89 26.21 -6.44
CA ASN A 8 7.82 25.21 -6.50
C ASN A 8 8.12 24.14 -5.45
N ALA A 9 7.15 23.82 -4.61
CA ALA A 9 7.20 22.63 -3.79
C ALA A 9 6.76 21.43 -4.66
N THR A 10 7.24 20.24 -4.31
CA THR A 10 6.76 18.99 -4.91
C THR A 10 6.46 18.01 -3.80
N LEU A 11 5.54 17.07 -4.04
CA LEU A 11 5.16 16.04 -3.08
C LEU A 11 5.14 14.67 -3.79
N GLY A 12 5.88 13.72 -3.25
CA GLY A 12 5.76 12.30 -3.57
C GLY A 12 5.28 11.56 -2.32
N TRP A 13 4.09 10.98 -2.38
CA TRP A 13 3.54 10.19 -1.28
C TRP A 13 3.79 8.69 -1.50
N GLU A 14 3.93 7.95 -0.42
CA GLU A 14 4.05 6.49 -0.40
C GLU A 14 2.86 5.95 0.40
N GLN A 15 2.05 5.08 -0.20
CA GLN A 15 0.81 4.58 0.42
C GLN A 15 0.91 3.10 0.68
N GLU A 16 1.06 2.76 1.96
CA GLU A 16 0.95 1.40 2.45
C GLU A 16 -0.52 0.99 2.70
N TYR A 17 -0.82 -0.29 2.57
CA TYR A 17 -2.13 -0.88 2.82
C TYR A 17 -2.05 -2.39 3.09
N PHE A 18 -3.11 -2.94 3.67
CA PHE A 18 -3.27 -4.38 3.87
C PHE A 18 -4.34 -4.95 2.94
N LEU A 19 -4.12 -6.17 2.43
CA LEU A 19 -5.16 -6.94 1.74
C LEU A 19 -5.57 -8.16 2.56
N ILE A 20 -6.87 -8.34 2.72
CA ILE A 20 -7.47 -9.46 3.45
C ILE A 20 -8.50 -10.10 2.54
N ASP A 21 -8.50 -11.44 2.48
CA ASP A 21 -9.53 -12.16 1.73
C ASP A 21 -10.92 -11.81 2.28
N THR A 22 -11.87 -11.52 1.40
CA THR A 22 -13.21 -11.05 1.76
C THR A 22 -13.92 -12.00 2.71
N ALA A 23 -13.75 -13.33 2.56
CA ALA A 23 -14.37 -14.30 3.46
C ALA A 23 -13.78 -14.22 4.89
N LEU A 24 -12.47 -13.98 5.00
CA LEU A 24 -11.79 -13.79 6.29
C LEU A 24 -12.16 -12.45 6.93
N ALA A 25 -12.28 -11.39 6.13
CA ALA A 25 -12.71 -10.09 6.63
C ALA A 25 -14.16 -10.14 7.15
N ALA A 26 -15.07 -10.82 6.43
CA ALA A 26 -16.46 -11.00 6.84
C ALA A 26 -16.59 -11.83 8.15
N ALA A 27 -15.65 -12.75 8.40
CA ALA A 27 -15.59 -13.49 9.65
C ALA A 27 -15.09 -12.65 10.85
N ARG A 28 -14.73 -11.38 10.65
CA ARG A 28 -14.20 -10.46 11.66
C ARG A 28 -15.07 -9.21 11.79
N PRO A 29 -16.17 -9.25 12.57
CA PRO A 29 -17.04 -8.10 12.78
C PRO A 29 -16.30 -6.87 13.31
N ASP A 30 -15.28 -7.08 14.15
CA ASP A 30 -14.47 -6.00 14.68
C ASP A 30 -13.65 -5.28 13.60
N LEU A 31 -13.08 -6.02 12.66
CA LEU A 31 -12.40 -5.46 11.49
C LEU A 31 -13.38 -4.67 10.62
N MET A 32 -14.55 -5.24 10.32
CA MET A 32 -15.57 -4.60 9.48
C MET A 32 -16.12 -3.31 10.09
N MET A 33 -16.31 -3.27 11.41
CA MET A 33 -16.91 -2.13 12.10
C MET A 33 -15.90 -1.04 12.47
N THR A 34 -14.63 -1.40 12.69
CA THR A 34 -13.62 -0.46 13.24
C THR A 34 -12.42 -0.23 12.35
N GLY A 35 -12.32 -0.93 11.21
CA GLY A 35 -11.17 -0.86 10.32
C GLY A 35 -9.90 -1.49 10.90
N ARG A 36 -9.98 -2.14 12.06
CA ARG A 36 -8.85 -2.84 12.71
C ARG A 36 -9.34 -4.01 13.55
N THR A 37 -8.44 -4.93 13.87
CA THR A 37 -8.73 -5.99 14.83
C THR A 37 -8.75 -5.43 16.26
N LEU A 38 -9.82 -5.65 17.01
CA LEU A 38 -9.92 -5.25 18.43
C LEU A 38 -9.41 -6.34 19.38
N LEU A 39 -9.47 -7.58 18.92
CA LEU A 39 -9.08 -8.78 19.67
C LEU A 39 -8.22 -9.67 18.77
N GLY A 40 -7.29 -10.40 19.37
CA GLY A 40 -6.43 -11.33 18.66
C GLY A 40 -5.11 -11.56 19.39
N HIS A 41 -4.45 -12.67 19.06
CA HIS A 41 -3.07 -12.88 19.47
C HIS A 41 -2.16 -11.94 18.67
N SER A 42 -1.00 -11.57 19.25
CA SER A 42 0.09 -10.93 18.51
C SER A 42 0.40 -11.66 17.20
N SER A 43 0.75 -10.90 16.16
CA SER A 43 1.10 -11.44 14.85
C SER A 43 2.14 -12.56 14.96
N ALA A 44 1.95 -13.63 14.19
CA ALA A 44 2.89 -14.75 14.13
C ALA A 44 4.29 -14.35 13.62
N LYS A 45 4.38 -13.24 12.88
CA LYS A 45 5.62 -12.61 12.43
C LYS A 45 5.54 -11.09 12.65
N GLY A 46 6.54 -10.53 13.31
CA GLY A 46 6.70 -9.08 13.48
C GLY A 46 7.38 -8.41 12.27
N GLN A 47 7.51 -7.09 12.30
CA GLN A 47 8.17 -6.27 11.26
C GLN A 47 9.72 -6.39 11.26
N GLN A 48 10.27 -7.53 11.68
CA GLN A 48 11.71 -7.70 11.90
C GLN A 48 12.38 -8.61 10.85
N LEU A 49 11.60 -9.18 9.93
CA LEU A 49 12.09 -10.08 8.90
C LEU A 49 12.09 -9.34 7.56
N ASP A 50 13.26 -8.83 7.19
CA ASP A 50 13.54 -8.20 5.89
C ASP A 50 13.25 -9.14 4.69
N ASP A 51 13.04 -10.44 4.94
CA ASP A 51 12.82 -11.49 3.94
C ASP A 51 11.53 -11.30 3.09
N HIS A 52 10.56 -10.53 3.57
CA HIS A 52 9.31 -10.25 2.83
C HIS A 52 9.40 -9.02 1.94
N TYR A 53 10.29 -8.08 2.27
CA TYR A 53 10.51 -6.87 1.48
C TYR A 53 11.11 -7.26 0.12
N PHE A 54 10.41 -6.93 -0.97
CA PHE A 54 10.69 -7.43 -2.34
C PHE A 54 10.59 -8.94 -2.58
N GLY A 55 9.94 -9.70 -1.69
CA GLY A 55 9.58 -11.10 -1.97
C GLY A 55 8.62 -11.24 -3.17
N SER A 56 8.35 -12.48 -3.61
CA SER A 56 7.35 -12.70 -4.67
C SER A 56 5.94 -12.32 -4.21
N ILE A 57 5.28 -11.39 -4.91
CA ILE A 57 3.90 -10.99 -4.61
C ILE A 57 2.94 -12.11 -5.06
N PRO A 58 1.99 -12.55 -4.20
CA PRO A 58 1.00 -13.56 -4.58
C PRO A 58 0.20 -13.18 -5.84
N THR A 59 -0.10 -14.15 -6.72
CA THR A 59 -0.75 -13.88 -8.02
C THR A 59 -2.08 -13.12 -7.91
N ARG A 60 -2.89 -13.43 -6.89
CA ARG A 60 -4.16 -12.71 -6.63
C ARG A 60 -3.92 -11.24 -6.31
N VAL A 61 -2.89 -10.95 -5.52
CA VAL A 61 -2.51 -9.59 -5.16
C VAL A 61 -1.91 -8.85 -6.36
N MET A 62 -1.08 -9.52 -7.15
CA MET A 62 -0.56 -8.96 -8.41
C MET A 62 -1.68 -8.58 -9.39
N SER A 63 -2.75 -9.39 -9.49
CA SER A 63 -3.90 -9.05 -10.32
C SER A 63 -4.58 -7.78 -9.80
N PHE A 64 -4.88 -7.73 -8.51
CA PHE A 64 -5.46 -6.55 -7.86
C PHE A 64 -4.60 -5.29 -8.09
N MET A 65 -3.29 -5.38 -7.89
CA MET A 65 -2.38 -4.25 -8.07
C MET A 65 -2.30 -3.75 -9.52
N ARG A 66 -2.52 -4.64 -10.52
CA ARG A 66 -2.59 -4.25 -11.94
C ARG A 66 -3.89 -3.52 -12.24
N ASP A 67 -4.99 -4.04 -11.73
CA ASP A 67 -6.30 -3.39 -11.90
C ASP A 67 -6.29 -2.01 -11.23
N LEU A 68 -5.75 -1.91 -10.02
CA LEU A 68 -5.56 -0.65 -9.29
C LEU A 68 -4.70 0.34 -10.09
N GLU A 69 -3.54 -0.09 -10.60
CA GLU A 69 -2.65 0.73 -11.43
C GLU A 69 -3.38 1.25 -12.68
N GLN A 70 -4.14 0.40 -13.36
CA GLN A 70 -4.91 0.77 -14.54
C GLN A 70 -5.95 1.85 -14.21
N GLU A 71 -6.74 1.67 -13.14
CA GLU A 71 -7.73 2.65 -12.72
C GLU A 71 -7.09 3.97 -12.28
N CYS A 72 -5.96 3.92 -11.56
CA CYS A 72 -5.20 5.12 -11.21
C CYS A 72 -4.73 5.89 -12.45
N MET A 73 -4.23 5.20 -13.47
CA MET A 73 -3.81 5.83 -14.73
C MET A 73 -4.98 6.50 -15.46
N LEU A 74 -6.17 5.90 -15.44
CA LEU A 74 -7.39 6.49 -16.02
C LEU A 74 -7.82 7.76 -15.26
N LEU A 75 -7.53 7.83 -13.96
CA LEU A 75 -7.78 9.00 -13.11
C LEU A 75 -6.66 10.05 -13.15
N GLY A 76 -5.60 9.81 -13.92
CA GLY A 76 -4.45 10.72 -14.02
C GLY A 76 -3.49 10.64 -12.83
N VAL A 77 -3.50 9.55 -12.06
CA VAL A 77 -2.55 9.28 -10.97
C VAL A 77 -1.45 8.36 -11.51
N PRO A 78 -0.23 8.85 -11.78
CA PRO A 78 0.83 8.08 -12.44
C PRO A 78 1.56 7.16 -11.45
N VAL A 79 0.89 6.08 -11.02
CA VAL A 79 1.47 5.06 -10.13
C VAL A 79 2.66 4.39 -10.82
N LYS A 80 3.77 4.24 -10.09
CA LYS A 80 5.02 3.70 -10.64
C LYS A 80 5.60 2.55 -9.82
N THR A 81 5.60 2.66 -8.50
CA THR A 81 6.16 1.65 -7.61
C THR A 81 5.04 0.83 -6.98
N ARG A 82 5.30 -0.47 -6.81
CA ARG A 82 4.51 -1.39 -6.00
C ARG A 82 5.38 -2.51 -5.47
N HIS A 83 5.23 -2.87 -4.20
CA HIS A 83 5.95 -3.99 -3.60
C HIS A 83 5.21 -4.55 -2.39
N ASN A 84 5.70 -5.69 -1.89
CA ASN A 84 5.38 -6.14 -0.54
C ASN A 84 6.07 -5.23 0.47
N GLU A 85 5.41 -5.03 1.59
CA GLU A 85 5.99 -4.42 2.78
C GLU A 85 6.43 -5.49 3.79
N VAL A 86 7.01 -5.05 4.91
CA VAL A 86 7.60 -5.97 5.89
C VAL A 86 6.56 -6.87 6.57
N ALA A 87 5.35 -6.36 6.86
CA ALA A 87 4.33 -7.17 7.52
C ALA A 87 3.58 -8.11 6.53
N PRO A 88 3.10 -9.27 6.99
CA PRO A 88 2.33 -10.18 6.16
C PRO A 88 1.08 -9.52 5.56
N ASN A 89 0.90 -9.65 4.25
CA ASN A 89 -0.18 -9.03 3.48
C ASN A 89 -0.22 -7.49 3.55
N GLN A 90 0.91 -6.85 3.87
CA GLN A 90 1.12 -5.42 3.73
C GLN A 90 1.78 -5.16 2.37
N PHE A 91 1.36 -4.10 1.71
CA PHE A 91 1.81 -3.71 0.39
C PHE A 91 1.92 -2.20 0.29
N GLU A 92 2.67 -1.72 -0.69
CA GLU A 92 2.81 -0.30 -0.97
C GLU A 92 2.49 0.00 -2.44
N LEU A 93 2.00 1.22 -2.70
CA LEU A 93 2.12 1.88 -4.00
C LEU A 93 2.62 3.33 -3.85
N ALA A 94 3.34 3.83 -4.84
CA ALA A 94 3.67 5.25 -4.93
C ALA A 94 3.63 5.76 -6.38
N PRO A 95 3.15 7.00 -6.63
CA PRO A 95 3.20 7.65 -7.92
C PRO A 95 4.52 8.38 -8.17
N ILE A 96 4.67 8.88 -9.39
CA ILE A 96 5.67 9.91 -9.68
C ILE A 96 5.29 11.17 -8.88
N PHE A 97 6.28 11.85 -8.29
CA PHE A 97 6.05 13.10 -7.56
C PHE A 97 5.49 14.19 -8.51
N GLU A 98 4.61 15.04 -7.98
CA GLU A 98 4.00 16.15 -8.72
C GLU A 98 4.13 17.47 -7.92
N GLU A 99 3.87 18.61 -8.58
CA GLU A 99 3.86 19.97 -7.98
C GLU A 99 2.59 20.23 -7.16
#